data_AF-A0A358Y430-F1
#
_entry.id   AF-A0A358Y430-F1
#
_cell.length_a   1.000
_cell.length_b   1.000
_cell.length_c   1.000
_cell.angle_alpha   90.00
_cell.angle_beta   90.00
_cell.angle_gamma   90.00
#
_symmetry.space_group_name_H-M   'P 1'
#
loop_
_entity.id
_entity.type
_entity.pdbx_description
1 polymer ?
#
loop_
_entity_poly.entity_id
_entity_poly.type
_entity_poly.pdbx_seq_one_letter_code
_entity_poly.pdbx_strand_id
1 'polypeptide(L)'
;MELSAVVIGLFASVLLGGSLVAYLHTNNKNQWIKLLLAFSGGFLLAIIFEHLLPDLYHDEDKSVGLYILYGFLIQLILEYFSGGIEHGHVHVHSKQQLPWLLFLSLSIHSIIEGIPLGNHFAGIESEDHHQHDTLFWGIIFHQIPVAVALMTLLYHTTLKPWLKWLVLGLFGIMTPLGVFLGLTVSPTNLGIDVHMILAVVVGMFLHISTTIIFETSENHKFNLLKLMSIIIGVILAMVMY
;
A
#
# COMPACT_ATOMS: atom_id res chain seq x y z
N MET A 1 -11.06 16.15 0.49
CA MET A 1 -9.98 16.86 -0.25
C MET A 1 -10.33 16.99 -1.74
N GLU A 2 -9.70 17.90 -2.49
CA GLU A 2 -9.84 17.98 -3.96
C GLU A 2 -9.14 16.82 -4.68
N LEU A 3 -9.72 16.30 -5.78
CA LEU A 3 -9.15 15.18 -6.56
C LEU A 3 -7.72 15.46 -7.05
N SER A 4 -7.45 16.71 -7.45
CA SER A 4 -6.10 17.12 -7.87
C SER A 4 -5.08 17.00 -6.74
N ALA A 5 -5.46 17.37 -5.51
CA ALA A 5 -4.60 17.25 -4.34
C ALA A 5 -4.32 15.78 -3.99
N VAL A 6 -5.32 14.90 -4.14
CA VAL A 6 -5.18 13.44 -3.95
C VAL A 6 -4.16 12.86 -4.91
N VAL A 7 -4.33 13.11 -6.22
CA VAL A 7 -3.44 12.58 -7.26
C VAL A 7 -2.01 13.07 -7.07
N ILE A 8 -1.84 14.36 -6.76
CA ILE A 8 -0.53 14.94 -6.45
C ILE A 8 0.07 14.30 -5.20
N GLY A 9 -0.73 14.11 -4.14
CA GLY A 9 -0.31 13.48 -2.89
C GLY A 9 0.18 12.05 -3.10
N LEU A 10 -0.57 11.23 -3.84
CA LEU A 10 -0.22 9.85 -4.15
C LEU A 10 1.11 9.76 -4.93
N PHE A 11 1.26 10.56 -5.99
CA PHE A 11 2.49 10.58 -6.77
C PHE A 11 3.67 11.11 -5.95
N ALA A 12 3.44 12.18 -5.18
CA ALA A 12 4.45 12.78 -4.32
C ALA A 12 4.93 11.82 -3.24
N SER A 13 4.06 11.00 -2.64
CA SER A 13 4.43 10.03 -1.61
C SER A 13 5.49 9.03 -2.11
N VAL A 14 5.34 8.56 -3.35
CA VAL A 14 6.29 7.66 -4.01
C VAL A 14 7.64 8.35 -4.25
N LEU A 15 7.62 9.58 -4.76
CA LEU A 15 8.84 10.36 -4.96
C LEU A 15 9.53 10.69 -3.63
N LEU A 16 8.77 10.96 -2.58
CA LEU A 16 9.29 11.17 -1.22
C LEU A 16 9.98 9.92 -0.70
N GLY A 17 9.37 8.74 -0.85
CA GLY A 17 10.00 7.46 -0.49
C GLY A 17 11.31 7.20 -1.23
N GLY A 18 11.34 7.45 -2.54
CA GLY A 18 12.58 7.34 -3.32
C GLY A 18 13.65 8.35 -2.92
N SER A 19 13.25 9.58 -2.63
CA SER A 19 14.14 10.67 -2.18
C SER A 19 14.74 10.37 -0.81
N LEU A 20 13.95 9.77 0.08
CA LEU A 20 14.42 9.32 1.39
C LEU A 20 15.56 8.30 1.23
N VAL A 21 15.44 7.34 0.32
CA VAL A 21 16.51 6.37 0.03
C VAL A 21 17.74 7.07 -0.56
N ALA A 22 17.55 7.98 -1.52
CA ALA A 22 18.63 8.72 -2.15
C ALA A 22 19.43 9.57 -1.15
N TYR A 23 18.73 10.22 -0.20
CA TYR A 23 19.33 11.02 0.87
C TYR A 23 20.04 10.16 1.93
N LEU A 24 19.46 9.02 2.30
CA LEU A 24 20.02 8.15 3.34
C LEU A 24 21.26 7.34 2.88
N HIS A 25 21.66 7.47 1.61
CA HIS A 25 22.91 7.02 0.98
C HIS A 25 23.66 5.86 1.68
N THR A 26 23.28 4.63 1.30
CA THR A 26 24.15 3.43 1.27
C THR A 26 25.11 3.22 2.45
N ASN A 27 24.59 3.04 3.66
CA ASN A 27 25.27 2.24 4.68
C ASN A 27 24.26 1.65 5.68
N ASN A 28 23.94 0.38 5.48
CA ASN A 28 23.49 -0.58 6.50
C ASN A 28 22.46 -0.08 7.53
N LYS A 29 21.35 0.50 7.08
CA LYS A 29 20.22 0.93 7.93
C LYS A 29 18.94 0.13 7.67
N ASN A 30 19.08 -1.17 7.42
CA ASN A 30 17.96 -2.10 7.19
C ASN A 30 16.92 -2.04 8.33
N GLN A 31 17.36 -1.72 9.55
CA GLN A 31 16.49 -1.51 10.71
C GLN A 31 15.49 -0.35 10.54
N TRP A 32 15.87 0.77 9.94
CA TRP A 32 14.98 1.91 9.77
C TRP A 32 13.86 1.62 8.77
N ILE A 33 14.19 0.91 7.67
CA ILE A 33 13.20 0.44 6.70
C ILE A 33 12.22 -0.53 7.39
N LYS A 34 12.73 -1.48 8.17
CA LYS A 34 11.89 -2.40 8.95
C LYS A 34 10.98 -1.68 9.96
N LEU A 35 11.46 -0.63 10.63
CA LEU A 35 10.65 0.16 11.55
C LEU A 35 9.58 0.98 10.82
N LEU A 36 9.92 1.59 9.68
CA LEU A 36 8.98 2.33 8.84
C LEU A 36 7.87 1.41 8.30
N LEU A 37 8.25 0.21 7.84
CA LEU A 37 7.31 -0.83 7.45
C LEU A 37 6.41 -1.24 8.62
N ALA A 38 6.99 -1.53 9.79
CA ALA A 38 6.21 -1.91 10.97
C ALA A 38 5.23 -0.81 11.44
N PHE A 39 5.63 0.45 11.35
CA PHE A 39 4.74 1.59 11.58
C PHE A 39 3.58 1.61 10.59
N SER A 40 3.88 1.48 9.29
CA SER A 40 2.87 1.44 8.24
C SER A 40 1.91 0.25 8.40
N GLY A 41 2.41 -0.93 8.76
CA GLY A 41 1.59 -2.10 9.05
C GLY A 41 0.64 -1.88 10.23
N GLY A 42 1.11 -1.24 11.31
CA GLY A 42 0.25 -0.86 12.43
C GLY A 42 -0.81 0.18 12.08
N PHE A 43 -0.42 1.20 11.30
CA PHE A 43 -1.33 2.24 10.81
C PHE A 43 -2.43 1.67 9.90
N LEU A 44 -2.06 0.85 8.91
CA LEU A 44 -3.03 0.16 8.05
C LEU A 44 -3.95 -0.77 8.84
N LEU A 45 -3.40 -1.54 9.79
CA LEU A 45 -4.19 -2.46 10.60
C LEU A 45 -5.26 -1.71 11.41
N ALA A 46 -4.89 -0.57 12.00
CA ALA A 46 -5.85 0.27 12.74
C ALA A 46 -6.97 0.79 11.82
N ILE A 47 -6.61 1.36 10.66
CA ILE A 47 -7.61 1.85 9.68
C ILE A 47 -8.56 0.74 9.23
N ILE A 48 -8.04 -0.47 8.99
CA ILE A 48 -8.86 -1.62 8.59
C ILE A 48 -9.90 -1.94 9.67
N PHE A 49 -9.47 -2.09 10.92
CA PHE A 49 -10.36 -2.53 12.00
C PHE A 49 -11.31 -1.45 12.51
N GLU A 50 -10.87 -0.18 12.49
CA GLU A 50 -11.64 0.93 13.06
C GLU A 50 -12.57 1.59 12.04
N HIS A 51 -12.23 1.55 10.75
CA HIS A 51 -12.97 2.24 9.71
C HIS A 51 -13.45 1.28 8.64
N LEU A 52 -12.52 0.68 7.88
CA LEU A 52 -12.91 0.00 6.64
C LEU A 52 -13.77 -1.26 6.87
N LEU A 53 -13.50 -2.04 7.92
CA LEU A 53 -14.32 -3.21 8.26
C LEU A 53 -15.71 -2.82 8.78
N PRO A 54 -15.85 -1.92 9.79
CA PRO A 54 -17.16 -1.43 10.19
C PRO A 54 -18.00 -0.90 9.03
N ASP A 55 -17.39 -0.11 8.14
CA ASP A 55 -18.05 0.48 6.98
C ASP A 55 -18.56 -0.62 6.03
N LEU A 56 -17.69 -1.58 5.66
CA LEU A 56 -18.05 -2.67 4.76
C LEU A 56 -19.19 -3.56 5.29
N TYR A 57 -19.31 -3.72 6.61
CA TYR A 57 -20.34 -4.56 7.23
C TYR A 57 -21.60 -3.78 7.63
N HIS A 58 -21.66 -2.47 7.36
CA HIS A 58 -22.80 -1.62 7.72
C HIS A 58 -24.12 -2.12 7.10
N ASP A 59 -24.08 -2.53 5.83
CA ASP A 59 -25.25 -2.99 5.07
C ASP A 59 -25.60 -4.49 5.30
N GLU A 60 -24.94 -5.16 6.25
CA GLU A 60 -25.15 -6.57 6.63
C GLU A 60 -25.03 -7.60 5.48
N ASP A 61 -24.34 -7.27 4.38
CA ASP A 61 -24.12 -8.20 3.27
C ASP A 61 -23.14 -9.32 3.66
N LYS A 62 -23.64 -10.56 3.61
CA LYS A 62 -22.89 -11.77 3.98
C LYS A 62 -21.74 -12.09 3.02
N SER A 63 -21.74 -11.51 1.82
CA SER A 63 -20.72 -11.75 0.79
C SER A 63 -19.44 -10.95 1.02
N VAL A 64 -19.47 -9.87 1.82
CA VAL A 64 -18.31 -9.02 2.16
C VAL A 64 -17.11 -9.85 2.61
N GLY A 65 -17.32 -10.80 3.53
CA GLY A 65 -16.24 -11.66 4.03
C GLY A 65 -15.58 -12.52 2.95
N LEU A 66 -16.33 -12.92 1.92
CA LEU A 66 -15.81 -13.67 0.78
C LEU A 66 -14.89 -12.80 -0.08
N TYR A 67 -15.26 -11.54 -0.31
CA TYR A 67 -14.43 -10.60 -1.08
C TYR A 67 -13.17 -10.16 -0.33
N ILE A 68 -13.24 -10.01 1.00
CA ILE A 68 -12.05 -9.84 1.85
C ILE A 68 -11.11 -11.04 1.69
N LEU A 69 -11.64 -12.27 1.73
CA LEU A 69 -10.83 -13.46 1.51
C LEU A 69 -10.20 -13.49 0.11
N TYR A 70 -10.96 -13.13 -0.93
CA TYR A 70 -10.40 -13.03 -2.29
C TYR A 70 -9.31 -11.98 -2.38
N GLY A 71 -9.48 -10.81 -1.77
CA GLY A 71 -8.46 -9.78 -1.69
C GLY A 71 -7.17 -10.27 -1.01
N PHE A 72 -7.31 -10.96 0.12
CA PHE A 72 -6.18 -11.56 0.82
C PHE A 72 -5.41 -12.55 -0.09
N LEU A 73 -6.14 -13.43 -0.78
CA LEU A 73 -5.53 -14.42 -1.70
C LEU A 73 -4.92 -13.78 -2.95
N ILE A 74 -5.55 -12.74 -3.50
CA ILE A 74 -5.00 -11.96 -4.62
C ILE A 74 -3.67 -11.34 -4.19
N GLN A 75 -3.62 -10.72 -3.01
CA GLN A 75 -2.37 -10.16 -2.50
C GLN A 75 -1.31 -11.23 -2.29
N LEU A 76 -1.66 -12.39 -1.73
CA LEU A 76 -0.72 -13.50 -1.56
C LEU A 76 -0.11 -13.96 -2.91
N ILE A 77 -0.91 -13.99 -3.98
CA ILE A 77 -0.42 -14.31 -5.33
C ILE A 77 0.51 -13.21 -5.86
N LEU A 78 0.14 -11.93 -5.67
CA LEU A 78 0.97 -10.80 -6.07
C LEU A 78 2.30 -10.78 -5.28
N GLU A 79 2.27 -11.11 -4.00
CA GLU A 79 3.46 -11.20 -3.15
C GLU A 79 4.44 -12.26 -3.66
N TYR A 80 3.94 -13.43 -4.08
CA TYR A 80 4.78 -14.48 -4.68
C TYR A 80 5.58 -13.96 -5.88
N PHE A 81 4.99 -13.09 -6.70
CA PHE A 81 5.65 -12.45 -7.84
C PHE A 81 6.50 -11.24 -7.46
N SER A 82 6.19 -10.55 -6.36
CA SER A 82 6.94 -9.41 -5.85
C SER A 82 8.14 -9.81 -4.98
N GLY A 83 8.24 -11.09 -4.58
CA GLY A 83 9.30 -11.58 -3.71
C GLY A 83 9.27 -10.97 -2.30
N GLY A 84 8.13 -10.41 -1.88
CA GLY A 84 7.93 -9.87 -0.53
C GLY A 84 8.63 -8.53 -0.23
N ILE A 85 8.98 -7.75 -1.27
CA ILE A 85 9.63 -6.44 -1.07
C ILE A 85 8.74 -5.46 -0.28
N GLU A 86 7.43 -5.56 -0.44
CA GLU A 86 6.43 -4.72 0.24
C GLU A 86 6.42 -4.87 1.77
N HIS A 87 7.01 -5.94 2.30
CA HIS A 87 7.21 -6.14 3.74
C HIS A 87 8.68 -6.28 4.15
N GLY A 88 9.61 -5.94 3.24
CA GLY A 88 11.03 -5.74 3.55
C GLY A 88 11.96 -6.91 3.21
N HIS A 89 11.53 -7.94 2.49
CA HIS A 89 12.44 -8.94 1.93
C HIS A 89 13.11 -8.44 0.67
N VAL A 90 14.20 -7.72 0.82
CA VAL A 90 15.06 -7.38 -0.31
C VAL A 90 16.22 -8.38 -0.35
N HIS A 91 16.03 -9.51 -1.06
CA HIS A 91 17.14 -10.41 -1.40
C HIS A 91 17.97 -9.78 -2.53
N VAL A 92 19.02 -9.07 -2.14
CA VAL A 92 19.89 -8.36 -3.08
C VAL A 92 21.06 -9.24 -3.51
N HIS A 93 21.11 -9.61 -4.79
CA HIS A 93 22.34 -10.01 -5.45
C HIS A 93 22.92 -8.84 -6.24
N SER A 94 24.22 -8.58 -6.07
CA SER A 94 24.92 -7.46 -6.74
C SER A 94 24.92 -7.64 -8.27
N LYS A 95 24.56 -6.57 -9.01
CA LYS A 95 24.51 -6.50 -10.49
C LYS A 95 23.40 -7.31 -11.16
N GLN A 96 22.24 -7.41 -10.53
CA GLN A 96 21.05 -8.00 -11.17
C GLN A 96 20.33 -7.04 -12.13
N GLN A 97 19.67 -7.60 -13.14
CA GLN A 97 18.71 -6.88 -13.99
C GLN A 97 17.47 -6.50 -13.17
N LEU A 98 16.67 -5.55 -13.67
CA LEU A 98 15.40 -5.20 -13.04
C LEU A 98 14.45 -6.43 -13.06
N PRO A 99 13.92 -6.88 -11.91
CA PRO A 99 12.90 -7.93 -11.90
C PRO A 99 11.57 -7.36 -12.39
N TRP A 100 11.32 -7.44 -13.69
CA TRP A 100 10.10 -6.91 -14.32
C TRP A 100 8.81 -7.52 -13.76
N LEU A 101 8.84 -8.80 -13.36
CA LEU A 101 7.70 -9.48 -12.77
C LEU A 101 7.30 -8.85 -11.42
N LEU A 102 8.30 -8.47 -10.62
CA LEU A 102 8.11 -7.76 -9.37
C LEU A 102 7.51 -6.37 -9.60
N PHE A 103 8.08 -5.61 -10.55
CA PHE A 103 7.56 -4.30 -10.90
C PHE A 103 6.10 -4.39 -11.38
N LEU A 104 5.78 -5.37 -12.22
CA LEU A 104 4.41 -5.58 -12.70
C LEU A 104 3.46 -5.98 -11.57
N SER A 105 3.89 -6.87 -10.67
CA SER A 105 3.08 -7.28 -9.52
C SER A 105 2.74 -6.09 -8.61
N LEU A 106 3.75 -5.30 -8.23
CA LEU A 106 3.56 -4.08 -7.44
C LEU A 106 2.67 -3.06 -8.17
N SER A 107 2.81 -2.96 -9.51
CA SER A 107 1.97 -2.05 -10.30
C SER A 107 0.49 -2.48 -10.29
N ILE A 108 0.22 -3.79 -10.42
CA ILE A 108 -1.15 -4.32 -10.34
C ILE A 108 -1.73 -4.08 -8.95
N HIS A 109 -0.95 -4.40 -7.91
CA HIS A 109 -1.31 -4.11 -6.51
C HIS A 109 -1.71 -2.63 -6.35
N SER A 110 -0.84 -1.72 -6.80
CA SER A 110 -1.06 -0.26 -6.67
C SER A 110 -2.22 0.27 -7.52
N ILE A 111 -2.55 -0.35 -8.65
CA ILE A 111 -3.76 0.01 -9.41
C ILE A 111 -5.01 -0.39 -8.61
N ILE A 112 -5.05 -1.60 -8.06
CA ILE A 112 -6.24 -2.13 -7.37
C ILE A 112 -6.56 -1.29 -6.12
N GLU A 113 -5.56 -0.91 -5.32
CA GLU A 113 -5.77 -0.04 -4.14
C GLU A 113 -6.34 1.34 -4.49
N GLY A 114 -6.06 1.86 -5.71
CA GLY A 114 -6.48 3.19 -6.12
C GLY A 114 -7.94 3.25 -6.56
N ILE A 115 -8.54 2.12 -6.93
CA ILE A 115 -9.90 2.07 -7.50
C ILE A 115 -10.97 2.56 -6.50
N PRO A 116 -11.05 2.07 -5.24
CA PRO A 116 -12.06 2.54 -4.30
C PRO A 116 -11.98 4.06 -4.05
N LEU A 117 -10.77 4.61 -4.00
CA LEU A 117 -10.57 6.05 -3.84
C LEU A 117 -11.16 6.83 -5.03
N GLY A 118 -11.03 6.31 -6.26
CA GLY A 118 -11.68 6.88 -7.44
C GLY A 118 -13.20 6.75 -7.45
N ASN A 119 -13.73 5.58 -7.08
CA ASN A 119 -15.18 5.36 -7.00
C ASN A 119 -15.85 6.29 -6.00
N HIS A 120 -15.15 6.56 -4.89
CA HIS A 120 -15.58 7.53 -3.90
C HIS A 120 -15.71 8.95 -4.52
N PHE A 121 -14.70 9.45 -5.24
CA PHE A 121 -14.76 10.76 -5.92
C PHE A 121 -15.82 10.85 -7.02
N ALA A 122 -16.23 9.72 -7.60
CA ALA A 122 -17.33 9.68 -8.57
C ALA A 122 -18.73 9.78 -7.92
N GLY A 123 -18.82 9.83 -6.58
CA GLY A 123 -20.08 9.87 -5.85
C GLY A 123 -20.87 8.56 -5.92
N ILE A 124 -20.15 7.44 -6.11
CA ILE A 124 -20.77 6.10 -6.24
C ILE A 124 -20.97 5.45 -4.85
N GLU A 125 -20.36 6.00 -3.79
CA GLU A 125 -20.54 5.56 -2.39
C GLU A 125 -21.19 6.65 -1.52
N SER A 126 -21.80 6.23 -0.40
CA SER A 126 -22.65 7.02 0.50
C SER A 126 -21.94 8.20 1.20
N GLU A 127 -22.74 9.21 1.56
CA GLU A 127 -22.39 10.58 1.97
C GLU A 127 -21.76 10.76 3.37
N ASP A 128 -20.84 9.90 3.82
CA ASP A 128 -20.12 10.16 5.08
C ASP A 128 -18.77 10.86 4.85
N HIS A 129 -18.80 12.19 4.98
CA HIS A 129 -17.69 13.12 4.74
C HIS A 129 -16.38 12.85 5.52
N HIS A 130 -16.39 11.97 6.51
CA HIS A 130 -15.22 11.65 7.35
C HIS A 130 -14.45 10.39 6.91
N GLN A 131 -15.02 9.53 6.06
CA GLN A 131 -14.36 8.30 5.59
C GLN A 131 -13.31 8.55 4.49
N HIS A 132 -13.36 9.69 3.82
CA HIS A 132 -12.59 9.94 2.59
C HIS A 132 -11.09 10.12 2.85
N ASP A 133 -10.78 10.74 3.98
CA ASP A 133 -9.41 11.07 4.34
C ASP A 133 -8.69 9.82 4.89
N THR A 134 -9.41 8.88 5.53
CA THR A 134 -8.80 7.71 6.18
C THR A 134 -8.19 6.74 5.16
N LEU A 135 -8.92 6.36 4.11
CA LEU A 135 -8.38 5.49 3.04
C LEU A 135 -7.20 6.15 2.32
N PHE A 136 -7.32 7.45 2.00
CA PHE A 136 -6.24 8.21 1.37
C PHE A 136 -4.97 8.20 2.23
N TRP A 137 -5.08 8.54 3.52
CA TRP A 137 -3.93 8.51 4.43
C TRP A 137 -3.38 7.11 4.62
N GLY A 138 -4.24 6.09 4.67
CA GLY A 138 -3.86 4.67 4.63
C GLY A 138 -2.91 4.36 3.49
N ILE A 139 -3.32 4.73 2.26
CA ILE A 139 -2.51 4.54 1.05
C ILE A 139 -1.21 5.36 1.13
N ILE A 140 -1.25 6.63 1.52
CA ILE A 140 -0.04 7.47 1.62
C ILE A 140 1.01 6.87 2.57
N PHE A 141 0.60 6.51 3.79
CA PHE A 141 1.52 5.99 4.81
C PHE A 141 2.02 4.58 4.51
N HIS A 142 1.30 3.83 3.67
CA HIS A 142 1.71 2.55 3.10
C HIS A 142 2.69 2.69 1.93
N GLN A 143 2.38 3.60 1.01
CA GLN A 143 3.06 3.71 -0.26
C GLN A 143 4.47 4.29 -0.13
N ILE A 144 4.72 5.12 0.90
CA ILE A 144 6.07 5.60 1.23
C ILE A 144 7.03 4.43 1.54
N PRO A 145 6.75 3.52 2.51
CA PRO A 145 7.57 2.33 2.74
C PRO A 145 7.77 1.44 1.51
N VAL A 146 6.73 1.21 0.70
CA VAL A 146 6.85 0.43 -0.54
C VAL A 146 7.79 1.10 -1.53
N ALA A 147 7.68 2.41 -1.72
CA ALA A 147 8.56 3.18 -2.58
C ALA A 147 10.02 3.18 -2.08
N VAL A 148 10.22 3.22 -0.76
CA VAL A 148 11.54 3.04 -0.12
C VAL A 148 12.12 1.67 -0.47
N ALA A 149 11.32 0.61 -0.35
CA ALA A 149 11.76 -0.76 -0.65
C ALA A 149 12.10 -0.94 -2.14
N LEU A 150 11.25 -0.44 -3.04
CA LEU A 150 11.47 -0.46 -4.49
C LEU A 150 12.71 0.36 -4.88
N MET A 151 12.87 1.58 -4.38
CA MET A 151 14.05 2.40 -4.71
C MET A 151 15.34 1.77 -4.17
N THR A 152 15.30 1.15 -2.99
CA THR A 152 16.43 0.37 -2.45
C THR A 152 16.84 -0.74 -3.41
N LEU A 153 15.87 -1.53 -3.91
CA LEU A 153 16.13 -2.54 -4.94
C LEU A 153 16.72 -1.92 -6.22
N LEU A 154 16.13 -0.82 -6.72
CA LEU A 154 16.58 -0.14 -7.93
C LEU A 154 18.03 0.33 -7.80
N TYR A 155 18.47 0.81 -6.63
CA TYR A 155 19.85 1.18 -6.37
C TYR A 155 20.83 0.01 -6.55
N HIS A 156 20.40 -1.23 -6.30
CA HIS A 156 21.21 -2.43 -6.49
C HIS A 156 21.14 -3.04 -7.90
N THR A 157 20.29 -2.53 -8.78
CA THR A 157 20.27 -2.92 -10.21
C THR A 157 21.37 -2.24 -11.02
N THR A 158 21.66 -2.78 -12.20
CA THR A 158 22.59 -2.21 -13.19
C THR A 158 22.05 -1.01 -13.98
N LEU A 159 20.83 -0.55 -13.67
CA LEU A 159 20.21 0.60 -14.34
C LEU A 159 21.02 1.88 -14.11
N LYS A 160 21.00 2.78 -15.11
CA LYS A 160 21.57 4.14 -14.93
C LYS A 160 20.72 4.92 -13.90
N PRO A 161 21.31 5.85 -13.14
CA PRO A 161 20.59 6.58 -12.09
C PRO A 161 19.26 7.21 -12.54
N TRP A 162 19.21 7.80 -13.73
CA TRP A 162 17.98 8.40 -14.26
C TRP A 162 16.89 7.38 -14.59
N LEU A 163 17.26 6.15 -15.04
CA LEU A 163 16.28 5.08 -15.29
C LEU A 163 15.65 4.59 -13.98
N LYS A 164 16.39 4.59 -12.87
CA LYS A 164 15.85 4.22 -11.55
C LYS A 164 14.71 5.16 -11.16
N TRP A 165 14.93 6.46 -11.32
CA TRP A 165 13.90 7.48 -11.10
C TRP A 165 12.75 7.41 -12.10
N LEU A 166 13.03 7.09 -13.37
CA LEU A 166 11.98 6.87 -14.36
C LEU A 166 11.08 5.68 -13.95
N VAL A 167 11.67 4.54 -13.58
CA VAL A 167 10.92 3.35 -13.15
C VAL A 167 10.11 3.65 -11.89
N LEU A 168 10.69 4.34 -10.91
CA LEU A 168 9.97 4.76 -9.70
C LEU A 168 8.81 5.72 -10.03
N GLY A 169 9.02 6.67 -10.96
CA GLY A 169 7.97 7.57 -11.43
C GLY A 169 6.85 6.83 -12.16
N LEU A 170 7.18 5.84 -13.00
CA LEU A 170 6.18 4.97 -13.63
C LEU A 170 5.38 4.19 -12.58
N PHE A 171 6.03 3.67 -11.54
CA PHE A 171 5.34 3.04 -10.41
C PHE A 171 4.41 4.03 -9.70
N GLY A 172 4.86 5.26 -9.44
CA GLY A 172 4.05 6.28 -8.76
C GLY A 172 2.80 6.73 -9.52
N ILE A 173 2.69 6.43 -10.81
CA ILE A 173 1.49 6.71 -11.61
C ILE A 173 0.43 5.59 -11.44
N MET A 174 0.80 4.41 -10.93
CA MET A 174 -0.09 3.25 -10.87
C MET A 174 -1.30 3.46 -9.95
N THR A 175 -1.12 4.05 -8.76
CA THR A 175 -2.25 4.37 -7.88
C THR A 175 -3.14 5.49 -8.42
N PRO A 176 -2.60 6.61 -8.93
CA PRO A 176 -3.40 7.58 -9.70
C PRO A 176 -4.15 6.98 -10.89
N LEU A 177 -3.56 5.99 -11.58
CA LEU A 177 -4.24 5.26 -12.65
C LEU A 177 -5.41 4.44 -12.10
N GLY A 178 -5.24 3.79 -10.94
CA GLY A 178 -6.34 3.15 -10.21
C GLY A 178 -7.47 4.12 -9.87
N VAL A 179 -7.15 5.30 -9.34
CA VAL A 179 -8.13 6.37 -9.06
C VAL A 179 -8.88 6.76 -10.34
N PHE A 180 -8.17 6.95 -11.44
CA PHE A 180 -8.79 7.26 -12.73
C PHE A 180 -9.72 6.14 -13.23
N LEU A 181 -9.35 4.87 -13.04
CA LEU A 181 -10.22 3.74 -13.36
C LEU A 181 -11.47 3.74 -12.48
N GLY A 182 -11.35 4.01 -11.18
CA GLY A 182 -12.49 4.13 -10.28
C GLY A 182 -13.44 5.29 -10.64
N LEU A 183 -12.91 6.37 -11.23
CA LEU A 183 -13.75 7.48 -11.71
C LEU A 183 -14.53 7.16 -12.98
N THR A 184 -13.95 6.37 -13.89
CA THR A 184 -14.47 6.19 -15.25
C THR A 184 -15.24 4.89 -15.44
N VAL A 185 -14.86 3.86 -14.71
CA VAL A 185 -15.53 2.57 -14.71
C VAL A 185 -16.48 2.56 -13.53
N SER A 186 -17.75 2.87 -13.78
CA SER A 186 -18.79 2.64 -12.77
C SER A 186 -19.02 1.14 -12.66
N PRO A 187 -18.60 0.47 -11.58
CA PRO A 187 -18.67 -0.99 -11.46
C PRO A 187 -20.11 -1.49 -11.56
N THR A 188 -21.08 -0.65 -11.17
CA THR A 188 -22.52 -0.90 -11.26
C THR A 188 -22.98 -1.18 -12.69
N ASN A 189 -22.41 -0.50 -13.71
CA ASN A 189 -22.72 -0.76 -15.12
C ASN A 189 -22.17 -2.11 -15.63
N LEU A 190 -21.21 -2.68 -14.92
CA LEU A 190 -20.63 -4.00 -15.18
C LEU A 190 -21.24 -5.09 -14.28
N GLY A 191 -22.21 -4.74 -13.43
CA GLY A 191 -22.81 -5.66 -12.45
C GLY A 191 -21.88 -5.99 -11.27
N ILE A 192 -20.84 -5.18 -11.05
CA ILE A 192 -19.90 -5.32 -9.94
C ILE A 192 -20.26 -4.27 -8.90
N ASP A 193 -20.39 -4.69 -7.65
CA ASP A 193 -20.66 -3.78 -6.55
C ASP A 193 -19.34 -3.13 -6.08
N VAL A 194 -19.37 -1.80 -5.88
CA VAL A 194 -18.21 -1.00 -5.47
C VAL A 194 -17.75 -1.40 -4.07
N HIS A 195 -18.69 -1.70 -3.17
CA HIS A 195 -18.38 -2.20 -1.83
C HIS A 195 -17.56 -3.50 -1.88
N MET A 196 -17.76 -4.32 -2.92
CA MET A 196 -17.01 -5.57 -3.09
C MET A 196 -15.58 -5.32 -3.56
N ILE A 197 -15.33 -4.25 -4.32
CA ILE A 197 -13.97 -3.84 -4.68
C ILE A 197 -13.24 -3.31 -3.45
N LEU A 198 -13.90 -2.49 -2.62
CA LEU A 198 -13.35 -2.05 -1.35
C LEU A 198 -13.05 -3.24 -0.43
N ALA A 199 -13.94 -4.23 -0.35
CA ALA A 199 -13.69 -5.47 0.41
C ALA A 199 -12.45 -6.24 -0.07
N VAL A 200 -12.23 -6.32 -1.38
CA VAL A 200 -11.00 -6.89 -1.97
C VAL A 200 -9.77 -6.08 -1.51
N VAL A 201 -9.82 -4.75 -1.60
CA VAL A 201 -8.70 -3.88 -1.16
C VAL A 201 -8.43 -4.02 0.35
N VAL A 202 -9.47 -4.10 1.18
CA VAL A 202 -9.33 -4.37 2.63
C VAL A 202 -8.67 -5.73 2.87
N GLY A 203 -9.04 -6.76 2.12
CA GLY A 203 -8.38 -8.07 2.16
C GLY A 203 -6.89 -7.99 1.80
N MET A 204 -6.55 -7.22 0.76
CA MET A 204 -5.15 -6.98 0.37
C MET A 204 -4.37 -6.25 1.48
N PHE A 205 -4.93 -5.19 2.06
CA PHE A 205 -4.28 -4.48 3.16
C PHE A 205 -4.16 -5.33 4.44
N LEU A 206 -5.13 -6.20 4.71
CA LEU A 206 -5.06 -7.12 5.84
C LEU A 206 -3.90 -8.12 5.67
N HIS A 207 -3.71 -8.64 4.46
CA HIS A 207 -2.55 -9.48 4.14
C HIS A 207 -1.24 -8.72 4.36
N ILE A 208 -1.07 -7.54 3.75
CA ILE A 208 0.16 -6.74 3.87
C ILE A 208 0.46 -6.39 5.33
N SER A 209 -0.52 -5.87 6.06
CA SER A 209 -0.33 -5.43 7.45
C SER A 209 0.04 -6.60 8.37
N THR A 210 -0.62 -7.75 8.23
CA THR A 210 -0.31 -8.94 9.03
C THR A 210 1.05 -9.54 8.67
N THR A 211 1.39 -9.65 7.38
CA THR A 211 2.71 -10.11 6.94
C THR A 211 3.81 -9.19 7.46
N ILE A 212 3.67 -7.87 7.38
CA ILE A 212 4.63 -6.93 7.97
C ILE A 212 4.83 -7.17 9.48
N ILE A 213 3.73 -7.38 10.22
CA ILE A 213 3.76 -7.56 11.68
C ILE A 213 4.42 -8.89 12.07
N PHE A 214 4.24 -9.98 11.31
CA PHE A 214 4.78 -11.29 11.66
C PHE A 214 6.14 -11.59 11.02
N GLU A 215 6.37 -11.18 9.77
CA GLU A 215 7.57 -11.53 9.00
C GLU A 215 8.79 -10.69 9.40
N THR A 216 8.60 -9.43 9.81
CA THR A 216 9.75 -8.56 10.17
C THR A 216 10.40 -8.89 11.54
N SER A 217 9.99 -9.98 12.22
CA SER A 217 10.67 -10.48 13.43
C SER A 217 11.73 -11.53 13.10
N GLU A 218 13.00 -11.10 13.01
CA GLU A 218 14.12 -12.03 12.89
C GLU A 218 14.45 -12.68 14.26
N ASN A 219 14.66 -13.99 14.27
CA ASN A 219 15.20 -14.79 15.40
C ASN A 219 14.34 -14.93 16.66
N HIS A 220 13.00 -14.81 16.58
CA HIS A 220 12.07 -15.03 17.71
C HIS A 220 12.36 -14.20 18.99
N LYS A 221 13.21 -13.17 18.91
CA LYS A 221 13.46 -12.23 20.01
C LYS A 221 12.46 -11.09 19.93
N PHE A 222 11.79 -10.82 21.05
CA PHE A 222 10.85 -9.72 21.17
C PHE A 222 11.57 -8.39 20.87
N ASN A 223 11.18 -7.71 19.80
CA ASN A 223 11.75 -6.42 19.41
C ASN A 223 10.83 -5.29 19.88
N LEU A 224 11.16 -4.69 21.03
CA LEU A 224 10.38 -3.60 21.60
C LEU A 224 10.29 -2.38 20.67
N LEU A 225 11.35 -2.06 19.92
CA LEU A 225 11.33 -0.94 18.96
C LEU A 225 10.31 -1.18 17.85
N LYS A 226 10.21 -2.41 17.34
CA LYS A 226 9.18 -2.78 16.35
C LYS A 226 7.78 -2.65 16.94
N LEU A 227 7.56 -3.17 18.15
CA LEU A 227 6.26 -3.04 18.83
C LEU A 227 5.88 -1.57 19.04
N MET A 228 6.82 -0.74 19.50
CA MET A 228 6.59 0.70 19.65
C MET A 228 6.25 1.34 18.31
N SER A 229 6.93 0.96 17.22
CA SER A 229 6.63 1.46 15.87
C SER A 229 5.19 1.14 15.45
N ILE A 230 4.75 -0.11 15.68
CA ILE A 230 3.37 -0.55 15.41
C ILE A 230 2.38 0.26 16.25
N ILE A 231 2.62 0.41 17.55
CA ILE A 231 1.75 1.17 18.46
C ILE A 231 1.66 2.63 18.03
N ILE A 232 2.77 3.26 17.62
CA ILE A 232 2.77 4.64 17.12
C ILE A 232 1.92 4.74 15.85
N GLY A 233 2.01 3.75 14.93
CA GLY A 233 1.14 3.68 13.76
C GLY A 233 -0.33 3.59 14.11
N VAL A 234 -0.69 2.71 15.05
CA VAL A 234 -2.07 2.55 15.53
C VAL A 234 -2.58 3.85 16.17
N ILE A 235 -1.81 4.46 17.08
CA ILE A 235 -2.20 5.70 17.76
C ILE A 235 -2.37 6.83 16.74
N LEU A 236 -1.47 6.95 15.75
CA LEU A 236 -1.60 7.99 14.75
C LEU A 236 -2.88 7.79 13.92
N ALA A 237 -3.20 6.57 13.50
CA ALA A 237 -4.45 6.28 12.80
C ALA A 237 -5.66 6.72 13.62
N MET A 238 -5.70 6.36 14.91
CA MET A 238 -6.78 6.74 15.84
C MET A 238 -6.90 8.25 16.07
N VAL A 239 -5.80 9.01 15.98
CA VAL A 239 -5.78 10.48 16.19
C VAL A 239 -6.10 11.24 14.92
N MET A 240 -5.84 10.64 13.75
CA MET A 240 -6.19 11.23 12.45
C MET A 240 -7.68 11.08 12.11
N TYR A 241 -8.43 10.41 12.98
CA TYR A 241 -9.88 10.35 13.03
C TYR A 241 -10.42 11.38 14.04
#